data_AF-A0A8D7ZYA7-F1
#
_entry.id   AF-A0A8D7ZYA7-F1
#
_cell.length_a   1.000
_cell.length_b   1.000
_cell.length_c   1.000
_cell.angle_alpha   90.00
_cell.angle_beta   90.00
_cell.angle_gamma   90.00
#
_symmetry.space_group_name_H-M   'P 1'
#
loop_
_entity.id
_entity.type
_entity.pdbx_description
1 polymer ?
#
loop_
_entity_poly.entity_id
_entity_poly.type
_entity_poly.pdbx_seq_one_letter_code
_entity_poly.pdbx_strand_id
1 'polypeptide(L)'
;MFLKKIISTKRSWAQQIVQILIPIYFVVVTVAIVRSIPGLKELPPLRISISNYSLTTTLLEAASPDSDIISGYRTIFDGLDERHRLEVIFTDMEEELLYLSTVNIGRINREFMIAATVTDTNQTVWFNPLGFHTAPLGINYLYNAMLKSLCPSCKINVINKPIPFRPNTRFIQLQSGNNLGFQLSFNSGFAMSFVAALYIMFYIKERTSRAKLLQFVSGVNVFTFWAVNFVWDYFTYLITALVYLGILSVWQEEGWSTVEELSRVFLILCVFGLSFLPITYIFSFWFDVPSTGFVKMMLINLFSGTILFVAVFLLQFEAFNLMDISRILEWFFMIFPLFSFSQSLSNLNVLAATKAVCRTQCEVIPFCTEQFMCSLFPNCCDTQVFTWDPKGVNRQMTYMAVVGIVAFVVLIAVEFRLFDRIINKGYSLKNQRPAQSEEGIVDADVLKEKQRVASMTGTQIAEKNLVMRDFTK
;
A
#
# COMPACT_ATOMS: atom_id res chain seq x y z
N MET A 1 -38.09 2.74 -1.07
CA MET A 1 -36.68 3.20 -0.90
C MET A 1 -35.69 2.43 -1.76
N PHE A 2 -35.69 1.09 -1.71
CA PHE A 2 -34.76 0.26 -2.47
C PHE A 2 -34.70 0.61 -3.97
N LEU A 3 -35.87 0.72 -4.62
CA LEU A 3 -35.97 1.13 -6.03
C LEU A 3 -35.35 2.51 -6.31
N LYS A 4 -35.53 3.49 -5.42
CA LYS A 4 -34.92 4.82 -5.56
C LYS A 4 -33.40 4.71 -5.55
N LYS A 5 -32.85 3.92 -4.62
CA LYS A 5 -31.41 3.71 -4.52
C LYS A 5 -30.86 3.05 -5.78
N ILE A 6 -31.52 2.00 -6.28
CA ILE A 6 -31.18 1.35 -7.57
C ILE A 6 -31.14 2.35 -8.72
N ILE A 7 -32.21 3.15 -8.87
CA ILE A 7 -32.30 4.15 -9.95
C ILE A 7 -31.19 5.21 -9.80
N SER A 8 -30.92 5.66 -8.58
CA SER A 8 -29.84 6.61 -8.32
C SER A 8 -28.48 6.03 -8.71
N THR A 9 -28.20 4.79 -8.31
CA THR A 9 -26.98 4.07 -8.63
C THR A 9 -26.82 3.89 -10.15
N LYS A 10 -27.89 3.52 -10.85
CA LYS A 10 -27.90 3.40 -12.32
C LYS A 10 -27.64 4.73 -13.01
N ARG A 11 -28.17 5.83 -12.48
CA ARG A 11 -27.91 7.19 -13.00
C ARG A 11 -26.48 7.64 -12.74
N SER A 12 -25.85 7.20 -11.66
CA SER A 12 -24.46 7.48 -11.32
C SER A 12 -23.48 6.40 -11.84
N TRP A 13 -23.72 5.84 -13.03
CA TRP A 13 -22.90 4.77 -13.60
C TRP A 13 -21.41 5.13 -13.68
N ALA A 14 -21.08 6.40 -13.99
CA ALA A 14 -19.70 6.88 -14.06
C ALA A 14 -18.96 6.70 -12.72
N GLN A 15 -19.65 6.93 -11.59
CA GLN A 15 -19.06 6.71 -10.26
C GLN A 15 -18.76 5.23 -10.02
N GLN A 16 -19.63 4.32 -10.46
CA GLN A 16 -19.41 2.88 -10.29
C GLN A 16 -18.22 2.40 -11.12
N ILE A 17 -18.07 2.92 -12.34
CA ILE A 17 -16.89 2.63 -13.17
C ILE A 17 -15.62 3.11 -12.47
N VAL A 18 -15.62 4.33 -11.92
CA VAL A 18 -14.46 4.85 -11.18
C VAL A 18 -14.14 4.00 -9.94
N GLN A 19 -15.15 3.53 -9.20
CA GLN A 19 -14.97 2.62 -8.06
C GLN A 19 -14.30 1.31 -8.46
N ILE A 20 -14.60 0.79 -9.66
CA ILE A 20 -13.99 -0.43 -10.18
C ILE A 20 -12.58 -0.15 -10.73
N LEU A 21 -12.41 0.87 -11.57
CA LEU A 21 -11.17 1.17 -12.27
C LEU A 21 -10.02 1.55 -11.34
N ILE A 22 -10.30 2.23 -10.23
CA ILE A 22 -9.26 2.68 -9.28
C ILE A 22 -8.47 1.48 -8.72
N PRO A 23 -9.10 0.46 -8.08
CA PRO A 23 -8.40 -0.74 -7.65
C PRO A 23 -7.64 -1.46 -8.78
N ILE A 24 -8.20 -1.53 -9.99
CA ILE A 24 -7.50 -2.15 -11.14
C ILE A 24 -6.20 -1.39 -11.43
N TYR A 25 -6.29 -0.07 -11.55
CA TYR A 25 -5.15 0.78 -11.85
C TYR A 25 -4.05 0.60 -10.80
N PHE A 26 -4.38 0.65 -9.51
CA PHE A 26 -3.40 0.49 -8.45
C PHE A 26 -2.76 -0.90 -8.45
N VAL A 27 -3.52 -1.98 -8.66
CA VAL A 27 -2.94 -3.33 -8.73
C VAL A 27 -2.02 -3.47 -9.94
N VAL A 28 -2.45 -3.03 -11.13
CA VAL A 28 -1.64 -3.10 -12.36
C VAL A 28 -0.35 -2.30 -12.21
N VAL A 29 -0.42 -1.07 -11.71
CA VAL A 29 0.77 -0.24 -11.46
C VAL A 29 1.69 -0.89 -10.42
N THR A 30 1.14 -1.46 -9.35
CA THR A 30 1.93 -2.16 -8.32
C THR A 30 2.71 -3.31 -8.94
N VAL A 31 2.03 -4.18 -9.68
CA VAL A 31 2.67 -5.35 -10.29
C VAL A 31 3.69 -4.92 -11.34
N ALA A 32 3.39 -3.89 -12.14
CA ALA A 32 4.34 -3.34 -13.10
C ALA A 32 5.61 -2.82 -12.42
N ILE A 33 5.49 -2.05 -11.33
CA ILE A 33 6.64 -1.52 -10.58
C ILE A 33 7.47 -2.68 -10.00
N VAL A 34 6.82 -3.62 -9.31
CA VAL A 34 7.54 -4.69 -8.62
C VAL A 34 8.14 -5.71 -9.59
N ARG A 35 7.52 -5.98 -10.74
CA ARG A 35 8.13 -6.84 -11.77
C ARG A 35 9.25 -6.14 -12.54
N SER A 36 9.19 -4.81 -12.65
CA SER A 36 10.26 -4.03 -13.30
C SER A 36 11.52 -3.94 -12.43
N ILE A 37 11.37 -4.04 -11.10
CA ILE A 37 12.49 -4.12 -10.16
C ILE A 37 12.70 -5.59 -9.82
N PRO A 38 13.65 -6.31 -10.46
CA PRO A 38 13.82 -7.75 -10.26
C PRO A 38 13.90 -8.09 -8.77
N GLY A 39 12.86 -8.78 -8.29
CA GLY A 39 12.75 -9.17 -6.89
C GLY A 39 13.93 -10.03 -6.47
N LEU A 40 14.47 -9.73 -5.29
CA LEU A 40 15.65 -10.34 -4.66
C LEU A 40 15.48 -11.84 -4.28
N LYS A 41 14.62 -12.61 -4.95
CA LYS A 41 14.48 -14.05 -4.62
C LYS A 41 15.65 -14.85 -5.13
N GLU A 42 15.96 -14.70 -6.42
CA GLU A 42 17.12 -15.32 -7.07
C GLU A 42 17.74 -14.32 -8.03
N LEU A 43 19.00 -13.97 -7.78
CA LEU A 43 19.75 -13.08 -8.66
C LEU A 43 20.14 -13.85 -9.93
N PRO A 44 19.93 -13.27 -11.13
CA PRO A 44 20.27 -13.95 -12.37
C PRO A 44 21.78 -14.21 -12.46
N PRO A 45 22.20 -15.29 -13.14
CA PRO A 45 23.61 -15.53 -13.39
C PRO A 45 24.18 -14.41 -14.26
N LEU A 46 25.29 -13.82 -13.82
CA LEU A 46 26.00 -12.78 -14.56
C LEU A 46 27.24 -13.39 -15.22
N ARG A 47 27.25 -13.44 -16.55
CA ARG A 47 28.47 -13.78 -17.30
C ARG A 47 29.46 -12.63 -17.18
N ILE A 48 30.67 -12.91 -16.70
CA ILE A 48 31.73 -11.91 -16.56
C ILE A 48 32.39 -11.71 -17.92
N SER A 49 32.05 -10.60 -18.58
CA SER A 49 32.61 -10.23 -19.88
C SER A 49 32.63 -8.71 -20.03
N ILE A 50 33.51 -8.22 -20.89
CA ILE A 50 33.65 -6.79 -21.16
C ILE A 50 32.42 -6.21 -21.87
N SER A 51 31.59 -7.06 -22.50
CA SER A 51 30.32 -6.69 -23.14
C SER A 51 29.26 -6.14 -22.19
N ASN A 52 29.42 -6.35 -20.87
CA ASN A 52 28.51 -5.78 -19.87
C ASN A 52 28.74 -4.27 -19.65
N TYR A 53 29.82 -3.73 -20.23
CA TYR A 53 30.18 -2.31 -20.16
C TYR A 53 29.91 -1.64 -21.50
N SER A 54 29.55 -0.36 -21.50
CA SER A 54 29.14 0.33 -22.73
C SER A 54 30.28 0.61 -23.70
N LEU A 55 31.44 1.01 -23.16
CA LEU A 55 32.66 1.36 -23.88
C LEU A 55 33.84 1.03 -22.96
N THR A 56 34.87 0.35 -23.47
CA THR A 56 36.04 0.02 -22.65
C THR A 56 37.33 0.08 -23.43
N THR A 57 38.37 0.63 -22.81
CA THR A 57 39.75 0.56 -23.27
C THR A 57 40.54 -0.27 -22.26
N THR A 58 41.16 -1.36 -22.74
CA THR A 58 42.06 -2.20 -21.94
C THR A 58 43.49 -1.84 -22.30
N LEU A 59 44.27 -1.43 -21.31
CA LEU A 59 45.70 -1.18 -21.49
C LEU A 59 46.46 -2.49 -21.32
N LEU A 60 47.43 -2.73 -22.19
CA LEU A 60 48.34 -3.87 -22.12
C LEU A 60 49.77 -3.36 -22.20
N GLU A 61 50.47 -3.40 -21.07
CA GLU A 61 51.90 -3.13 -21.03
C GLU A 61 52.66 -4.35 -21.57
N ALA A 62 53.30 -4.16 -22.72
CA ALA A 62 54.10 -5.16 -23.42
C ALA A 62 55.58 -4.98 -23.10
N ALA A 63 55.97 -5.22 -21.84
CA ALA A 63 57.37 -5.16 -21.42
C ALA A 63 58.23 -6.22 -22.13
N SER A 64 57.62 -7.36 -22.50
CA SER A 64 58.22 -8.37 -23.39
C SER A 64 57.36 -8.55 -24.65
N PRO A 65 57.68 -7.85 -25.76
CA PRO A 65 56.81 -7.76 -26.94
C PRO A 65 56.64 -9.08 -27.70
N ASP A 66 57.56 -10.04 -27.52
CA ASP A 66 57.53 -11.35 -28.19
C ASP A 66 56.75 -12.42 -27.39
N SER A 67 56.12 -12.05 -26.27
CA SER A 67 55.33 -12.98 -25.46
C SER A 67 54.07 -13.46 -26.19
N ASP A 68 53.87 -14.79 -26.22
CA ASP A 68 52.67 -15.40 -26.79
C ASP A 68 51.37 -14.97 -26.07
N ILE A 69 51.47 -14.46 -24.84
CA ILE A 69 50.30 -13.96 -24.09
C ILE A 69 49.76 -12.67 -24.75
N ILE A 70 50.64 -11.84 -25.31
CA ILE A 70 50.24 -10.60 -26.00
C ILE A 70 49.48 -10.92 -27.29
N SER A 71 49.93 -11.92 -28.05
CA SER A 71 49.20 -12.40 -29.23
C SER A 71 47.85 -13.03 -28.84
N GLY A 72 47.79 -13.71 -27.69
CA GLY A 72 46.55 -14.17 -27.07
C GLY A 72 45.57 -13.03 -26.76
N TYR A 73 46.04 -11.93 -26.15
CA TYR A 73 45.23 -10.74 -25.91
C TYR A 73 44.71 -10.13 -27.22
N ARG A 74 45.56 -9.95 -28.23
CA ARG A 74 45.13 -9.43 -29.55
C ARG A 74 44.03 -10.28 -30.16
N THR A 75 44.21 -11.61 -30.17
CA THR A 75 43.22 -12.56 -30.69
C THR A 75 41.86 -12.46 -29.97
N ILE A 76 41.85 -12.17 -28.67
CA ILE A 76 40.61 -11.98 -27.91
C ILE A 76 39.89 -10.69 -28.34
N PHE A 77 40.62 -9.59 -28.50
CA PHE A 77 40.06 -8.28 -28.84
C PHE A 77 39.71 -8.13 -30.32
N ASP A 78 40.41 -8.83 -31.22
CA ASP A 78 40.06 -8.89 -32.65
C ASP A 78 38.68 -9.53 -32.88
N GLY A 79 38.23 -10.40 -31.95
CA GLY A 79 36.90 -11.01 -31.97
C GLY A 79 35.81 -10.20 -31.24
N LEU A 80 36.12 -8.99 -30.75
CA LEU A 80 35.18 -8.14 -30.02
C LEU A 80 34.69 -6.97 -30.88
N ASP A 81 33.58 -6.36 -30.42
CA ASP A 81 33.01 -5.16 -31.03
C ASP A 81 33.97 -3.96 -30.91
N GLU A 82 33.96 -3.01 -31.86
CA GLU A 82 34.87 -1.86 -31.94
C GLU A 82 34.81 -0.91 -30.72
N ARG A 83 33.76 -1.07 -29.90
CA ARG A 83 33.57 -0.38 -28.62
C ARG A 83 34.50 -0.88 -27.51
N HIS A 84 35.13 -2.04 -27.69
CA HIS A 84 36.05 -2.64 -26.73
C HIS A 84 37.44 -2.71 -27.35
N ARG A 85 38.33 -1.80 -26.95
CA ARG A 85 39.64 -1.62 -27.57
C ARG A 85 40.75 -2.13 -26.67
N LEU A 86 41.77 -2.68 -27.30
CA LEU A 86 43.04 -3.02 -26.67
C LEU A 86 44.07 -1.98 -27.11
N GLU A 87 44.68 -1.29 -26.15
CA GLU A 87 45.76 -0.35 -26.38
C GLU A 87 47.04 -0.93 -25.78
N VAL A 88 48.00 -1.24 -26.64
CA VAL A 88 49.29 -1.80 -26.22
C VAL A 88 50.25 -0.65 -25.97
N ILE A 89 50.84 -0.61 -24.78
CA ILE A 89 51.81 0.38 -24.37
C ILE A 89 53.16 -0.27 -24.08
N PHE A 90 54.22 0.53 -24.13
CA PHE A 90 55.60 0.14 -23.79
C PHE A 90 56.17 0.94 -22.63
N THR A 91 55.36 1.84 -22.05
CA THR A 91 55.66 2.61 -20.84
C THR A 91 55.20 1.86 -19.61
N ASP A 92 55.77 2.21 -18.45
CA ASP A 92 55.37 1.64 -17.17
C ASP A 92 53.86 1.90 -16.92
N MET A 93 53.13 0.85 -16.54
CA MET A 93 51.68 0.93 -16.38
C MET A 93 51.26 1.94 -15.29
N GLU A 94 52.02 2.05 -14.21
CA GLU A 94 51.69 2.97 -13.12
C GLU A 94 51.83 4.41 -13.58
N GLU A 95 52.93 4.74 -14.29
CA GLU A 95 53.14 6.07 -14.85
C GLU A 95 52.06 6.46 -15.86
N GLU A 96 51.68 5.54 -16.76
CA GLU A 96 50.64 5.81 -17.76
C GLU A 96 49.26 6.03 -17.10
N LEU A 97 48.89 5.19 -16.13
CA LEU A 97 47.64 5.36 -15.40
C LEU A 97 47.62 6.66 -14.59
N LEU A 98 48.75 7.03 -13.96
CA LEU A 98 48.89 8.29 -13.24
C LEU A 98 48.76 9.49 -14.20
N TYR A 99 49.44 9.45 -15.35
CA TYR A 99 49.32 10.49 -16.37
C TYR A 99 47.88 10.64 -16.86
N LEU A 100 47.24 9.55 -17.28
CA LEU A 100 45.85 9.56 -17.73
C LEU A 100 44.91 10.08 -16.63
N SER A 101 45.22 9.85 -15.35
CA SER A 101 44.42 10.34 -14.21
C SER A 101 44.49 11.86 -14.06
N THR A 102 45.65 12.46 -14.34
CA THR A 102 45.82 13.93 -14.34
C THR A 102 45.09 14.59 -15.50
N VAL A 103 45.04 13.92 -16.66
CA VAL A 103 44.35 14.42 -17.85
C VAL A 103 42.83 14.34 -17.67
N ASN A 104 42.31 13.15 -17.36
CA ASN A 104 40.87 12.95 -17.18
C ASN A 104 40.56 11.68 -16.35
N ILE A 105 40.50 11.85 -15.03
CA ILE A 105 40.07 10.80 -14.11
C ILE A 105 38.66 10.24 -14.41
N GLY A 106 37.75 11.08 -14.92
CA GLY A 106 36.39 10.66 -15.28
C GLY A 106 36.37 9.66 -16.44
N ARG A 107 37.32 9.78 -17.37
CA ARG A 107 37.50 8.82 -18.48
C ARG A 107 38.03 7.48 -17.98
N ILE A 108 39.07 7.48 -17.14
CA ILE A 108 39.59 6.25 -16.50
C ILE A 108 38.48 5.49 -15.78
N ASN A 109 37.71 6.20 -14.96
CA ASN A 109 36.65 5.60 -14.16
C ASN A 109 35.54 4.93 -15.00
N ARG A 110 35.35 5.33 -16.26
CA ARG A 110 34.26 4.87 -17.12
C ARG A 110 34.69 3.92 -18.24
N GLU A 111 35.92 4.06 -18.74
CA GLU A 111 36.41 3.31 -19.91
C GLU A 111 37.47 2.27 -19.54
N PHE A 112 38.30 2.54 -18.53
CA PHE A 112 39.42 1.67 -18.18
C PHE A 112 39.00 0.74 -17.04
N MET A 113 38.44 -0.41 -17.42
CA MET A 113 37.93 -1.40 -16.45
C MET A 113 39.00 -2.37 -15.98
N ILE A 114 39.87 -2.78 -16.90
CA ILE A 114 40.95 -3.74 -16.68
C ILE A 114 42.18 -3.30 -17.48
N ALA A 115 43.36 -3.66 -17.00
CA ALA A 115 44.60 -3.58 -17.72
C ALA A 115 45.52 -4.74 -17.30
N ALA A 116 46.59 -4.99 -18.06
CA ALA A 116 47.52 -6.06 -17.76
C ALA A 116 48.95 -5.65 -18.10
N THR A 117 49.90 -6.11 -17.29
CA THR A 117 51.34 -5.99 -17.53
C THR A 117 51.92 -7.37 -17.76
N VAL A 118 52.55 -7.55 -18.92
CA VAL A 118 53.15 -8.81 -19.34
C VAL A 118 54.66 -8.65 -19.36
N THR A 119 55.33 -9.27 -18.39
CA THR A 119 56.80 -9.40 -18.35
C THR A 119 57.22 -10.85 -18.63
N ASP A 120 58.51 -11.12 -18.82
CA ASP A 120 59.01 -12.48 -19.05
C ASP A 120 58.76 -13.43 -17.86
N THR A 121 58.73 -12.89 -16.64
CA THR A 121 58.68 -13.68 -15.41
C THR A 121 57.34 -13.58 -14.69
N ASN A 122 56.68 -12.42 -14.75
CA ASN A 122 55.47 -12.12 -14.00
C ASN A 122 54.37 -11.54 -14.90
N GLN A 123 53.13 -11.84 -14.51
CA GLN A 123 51.92 -11.37 -15.18
C GLN A 123 51.07 -10.65 -14.15
N THR A 124 50.89 -9.34 -14.31
CA THR A 124 50.14 -8.51 -13.37
C THR A 124 48.84 -8.07 -14.00
N VAL A 125 47.73 -8.21 -13.28
CA VAL A 125 46.40 -7.73 -13.71
C VAL A 125 46.04 -6.51 -12.88
N TRP A 126 45.68 -5.44 -13.57
CA TRP A 126 45.17 -4.22 -13.01
C TRP A 126 43.67 -4.16 -13.22
N PHE A 127 42.93 -3.73 -12.21
CA PHE A 127 41.48 -3.63 -12.29
C PHE A 127 41.01 -2.34 -11.65
N ASN A 128 39.92 -1.80 -12.19
CA ASN A 128 39.32 -0.60 -11.65
C ASN A 128 38.39 -0.94 -10.47
N PRO A 129 38.65 -0.47 -9.25
CA PRO A 129 37.86 -0.83 -8.07
C PRO A 129 36.44 -0.25 -8.06
N LEU A 130 36.12 0.71 -8.95
CA LEU A 130 34.78 1.28 -9.05
C LEU A 130 33.75 0.29 -9.63
N GLY A 131 34.19 -0.66 -10.45
CA GLY A 131 33.32 -1.69 -10.98
C GLY A 131 33.25 -2.89 -10.05
N PHE A 132 32.04 -3.30 -9.63
CA PHE A 132 31.84 -4.43 -8.71
C PHE A 132 32.43 -5.78 -9.18
N HIS A 133 32.63 -5.97 -10.49
CA HIS A 133 33.04 -7.25 -11.09
C HIS A 133 34.29 -7.14 -11.98
N THR A 134 35.09 -6.08 -11.84
CA THR A 134 36.30 -5.85 -12.66
C THR A 134 37.47 -6.76 -12.27
N ALA A 135 37.63 -7.08 -10.99
CA ALA A 135 38.67 -8.01 -10.53
C ALA A 135 38.56 -9.40 -11.18
N PRO A 136 37.42 -10.11 -11.12
CA PRO A 136 37.28 -11.39 -11.83
C PRO A 136 37.30 -11.23 -13.35
N LEU A 137 36.93 -10.06 -13.90
CA LEU A 137 37.03 -9.77 -15.32
C LEU A 137 38.48 -9.76 -15.79
N GLY A 138 39.37 -9.05 -15.10
CA GLY A 138 40.78 -8.95 -15.48
C GLY A 138 41.47 -10.31 -15.48
N ILE A 139 41.25 -11.10 -14.42
CA ILE A 139 41.79 -12.46 -14.29
C ILE A 139 41.26 -13.38 -15.41
N ASN A 140 39.96 -13.29 -15.71
CA ASN A 140 39.36 -14.09 -16.79
C ASN A 140 39.99 -13.78 -18.16
N TYR A 141 40.30 -12.51 -18.45
CA TYR A 141 40.94 -12.12 -19.71
C TYR A 141 42.41 -12.54 -19.76
N LEU A 142 43.15 -12.45 -18.64
CA LEU A 142 44.52 -12.96 -18.57
C LEU A 142 44.58 -14.48 -18.85
N TYR A 143 43.75 -15.26 -18.16
CA TYR A 143 43.73 -16.72 -18.38
C TYR A 143 43.24 -17.10 -19.77
N ASN A 144 42.29 -16.36 -20.35
CA ASN A 144 41.91 -16.58 -21.74
C ASN A 144 43.06 -16.24 -22.68
N ALA A 145 43.85 -15.19 -22.43
CA ALA A 145 44.99 -14.83 -23.27
C ALA A 145 46.07 -15.92 -23.23
N MET A 146 46.40 -16.41 -22.02
CA MET A 146 47.28 -17.57 -21.84
C MET A 146 46.73 -18.85 -22.47
N LEU A 147 45.41 -19.05 -22.46
CA LEU A 147 44.81 -20.23 -23.09
C LEU A 147 44.86 -20.12 -24.62
N LYS A 148 44.67 -18.92 -25.17
CA LYS A 148 44.72 -18.68 -26.61
C LYS A 148 46.11 -18.86 -27.20
N SER A 149 47.16 -18.58 -26.44
CA SER A 149 48.54 -18.88 -26.88
C SER A 149 48.78 -20.37 -27.07
N LEU A 150 48.18 -21.22 -26.22
CA LEU A 150 48.33 -22.68 -26.28
C LEU A 150 47.31 -23.35 -27.21
N CYS A 151 46.07 -22.85 -27.24
CA CYS A 151 44.96 -23.40 -27.99
C CYS A 151 44.09 -22.26 -28.57
N PRO A 152 44.29 -21.90 -29.85
CA PRO A 152 43.56 -20.80 -30.49
C PRO A 152 42.03 -20.98 -30.52
N SER A 153 41.53 -22.21 -30.50
CA SER A 153 40.09 -22.53 -30.50
C SER A 153 39.47 -22.59 -29.10
N CYS A 154 40.26 -22.73 -28.04
CA CYS A 154 39.77 -22.89 -26.68
C CYS A 154 39.27 -21.56 -26.09
N LYS A 155 38.32 -21.61 -25.15
CA LYS A 155 37.75 -20.44 -24.47
C LYS A 155 37.29 -20.79 -23.06
N ILE A 156 37.64 -19.94 -22.09
CA ILE A 156 37.13 -20.01 -20.71
C ILE A 156 35.99 -19.00 -20.55
N ASN A 157 34.87 -19.46 -19.99
CA ASN A 157 33.76 -18.60 -19.63
C ASN A 157 33.62 -18.57 -18.10
N VAL A 158 33.59 -17.36 -17.53
CA VAL A 158 33.34 -17.15 -16.10
C VAL A 158 31.92 -16.62 -15.93
N ILE A 159 31.15 -17.28 -15.08
CA ILE A 159 29.77 -16.90 -14.76
C ILE A 159 29.65 -16.82 -13.24
N ASN A 160 29.30 -15.64 -12.74
CA ASN A 160 28.95 -15.45 -11.34
C ASN A 160 27.46 -15.74 -11.16
N LYS A 161 27.13 -16.85 -10.49
CA LYS A 161 25.76 -17.16 -10.07
C LYS A 161 25.67 -17.02 -8.55
N PRO A 162 25.03 -15.97 -8.02
CA PRO A 162 24.91 -15.80 -6.58
C PRO A 162 24.18 -16.97 -5.92
N ILE A 163 24.61 -17.31 -4.70
CA ILE A 163 23.94 -18.31 -3.87
C ILE A 163 22.60 -17.72 -3.39
N PRO A 164 21.53 -18.53 -3.27
CA PRO A 164 20.27 -18.07 -2.70
C PRO A 164 20.43 -17.41 -1.34
N PHE A 165 19.59 -16.42 -1.04
CA PHE A 165 19.64 -15.72 0.23
C PHE A 165 19.37 -16.65 1.41
N ARG A 166 20.11 -16.43 2.50
CA ARG A 166 19.86 -17.10 3.78
C ARG A 166 18.45 -16.77 4.29
N PRO A 167 17.79 -17.69 5.03
CA PRO A 167 16.45 -17.46 5.57
C PRO A 167 16.33 -16.16 6.37
N ASN A 168 17.30 -15.88 7.25
CA ASN A 168 17.33 -14.63 8.03
C ASN A 168 17.34 -13.38 7.15
N THR A 169 18.13 -13.39 6.06
CA THR A 169 18.14 -12.27 5.11
C THR A 169 16.80 -12.11 4.42
N ARG A 170 16.13 -13.21 4.06
CA ARG A 170 14.76 -13.17 3.50
C ARG A 170 13.75 -12.62 4.50
N PHE A 171 13.84 -12.99 5.78
CA PHE A 171 12.97 -12.42 6.83
C PHE A 171 13.19 -10.92 7.01
N ILE A 172 14.45 -10.46 7.02
CA ILE A 172 14.78 -9.03 7.10
C ILE A 172 14.25 -8.27 5.88
N GLN A 173 14.38 -8.82 4.67
CA GLN A 173 13.82 -8.23 3.44
C GLN A 173 12.28 -8.17 3.46
N LEU A 174 11.63 -9.14 4.08
CA LEU A 174 10.18 -9.11 4.28
C LEU A 174 9.76 -7.97 5.23
N GLN A 175 10.54 -7.74 6.29
CA GLN A 175 10.29 -6.68 7.26
C GLN A 175 10.69 -5.28 6.76
N SER A 176 11.62 -5.18 5.80
CA SER A 176 12.04 -3.88 5.25
C SER A 176 11.04 -3.27 4.26
N GLY A 177 9.94 -3.96 3.93
CA GLY A 177 8.91 -3.47 3.02
C GLY A 177 9.31 -3.44 1.53
N ASN A 178 10.54 -3.84 1.20
CA ASN A 178 10.97 -3.99 -0.19
C ASN A 178 10.49 -5.32 -0.79
N ASN A 179 9.21 -5.64 -0.60
CA ASN A 179 8.58 -6.84 -1.11
C ASN A 179 7.23 -6.51 -1.74
N LEU A 180 6.81 -7.39 -2.66
CA LEU A 180 5.59 -7.23 -3.42
C LEU A 180 4.35 -7.06 -2.53
N GLY A 181 4.22 -7.85 -1.48
CA GLY A 181 3.00 -7.84 -0.71
C GLY A 181 2.86 -6.67 0.26
N PHE A 182 3.96 -6.04 0.69
CA PHE A 182 3.89 -4.71 1.32
C PHE A 182 3.37 -3.67 0.31
N GLN A 183 3.93 -3.66 -0.90
CA GLN A 183 3.50 -2.75 -1.97
C GLN A 183 2.03 -2.95 -2.32
N LEU A 184 1.57 -4.21 -2.41
CA LEU A 184 0.15 -4.53 -2.60
C LEU A 184 -0.69 -4.04 -1.43
N SER A 185 -0.28 -4.26 -0.18
CA SER A 185 -1.03 -3.80 1.00
C SER A 185 -1.15 -2.27 1.07
N PHE A 186 -0.05 -1.56 0.79
CA PHE A 186 0.00 -0.11 0.72
C PHE A 186 -0.90 0.44 -0.39
N ASN A 187 -0.73 -0.04 -1.64
CA ASN A 187 -1.51 0.44 -2.78
C ASN A 187 -2.99 0.04 -2.69
N SER A 188 -3.29 -1.08 -2.04
CA SER A 188 -4.68 -1.48 -1.76
C SER A 188 -5.33 -0.57 -0.73
N GLY A 189 -4.61 -0.19 0.33
CA GLY A 189 -5.05 0.85 1.26
C GLY A 189 -5.32 2.18 0.57
N PHE A 190 -4.40 2.58 -0.30
CA PHE A 190 -4.57 3.79 -1.13
C PHE A 190 -5.83 3.68 -2.00
N ALA A 191 -5.98 2.62 -2.80
CA ALA A 191 -7.16 2.44 -3.66
C ALA A 191 -8.48 2.43 -2.87
N MET A 192 -8.53 1.71 -1.75
CA MET A 192 -9.73 1.62 -0.91
C MET A 192 -10.07 2.94 -0.22
N SER A 193 -9.08 3.84 0.00
CA SER A 193 -9.35 5.21 0.49
C SER A 193 -10.27 5.98 -0.45
N PHE A 194 -10.06 5.85 -1.77
CA PHE A 194 -10.86 6.51 -2.80
C PHE A 194 -12.23 5.84 -2.92
N VAL A 195 -12.26 4.50 -2.99
CA VAL A 195 -13.51 3.74 -3.10
C VAL A 195 -14.43 4.06 -1.92
N ALA A 196 -13.90 4.06 -0.69
CA ALA A 196 -14.65 4.37 0.51
C ALA A 196 -15.20 5.80 0.52
N ALA A 197 -14.41 6.78 0.05
CA ALA A 197 -14.81 8.18 -0.01
C ALA A 197 -15.94 8.42 -1.05
N LEU A 198 -15.98 7.68 -2.16
CA LEU A 198 -16.99 7.88 -3.21
C LEU A 198 -18.43 7.69 -2.68
N TYR A 199 -18.65 6.79 -1.71
CA TYR A 199 -19.99 6.56 -1.13
C TYR A 199 -20.59 7.79 -0.46
N ILE A 200 -19.77 8.74 0.02
CA ILE A 200 -20.25 9.94 0.74
C ILE A 200 -21.13 10.85 -0.12
N MET A 201 -20.87 10.89 -1.44
CA MET A 201 -21.49 11.86 -2.35
C MET A 201 -23.00 11.71 -2.41
N PHE A 202 -23.51 10.47 -2.40
CA PHE A 202 -24.95 10.20 -2.42
C PHE A 202 -25.64 10.77 -1.19
N TYR A 203 -25.07 10.60 -0.01
CA TYR A 203 -25.68 11.04 1.25
C TYR A 203 -25.65 12.55 1.43
N ILE A 204 -24.56 13.21 1.00
CA ILE A 204 -24.51 14.67 0.97
C ILE A 204 -25.60 15.21 0.05
N LYS A 205 -25.72 14.66 -1.17
CA LYS A 205 -26.73 15.08 -2.15
C LYS A 205 -28.15 14.87 -1.64
N GLU A 206 -28.43 13.73 -0.99
CA GLU A 206 -29.75 13.43 -0.44
C GLU A 206 -30.13 14.39 0.70
N ARG A 207 -29.15 14.79 1.52
CA ARG A 207 -29.33 15.78 2.60
C ARG A 207 -29.54 17.19 2.05
N THR A 208 -28.70 17.64 1.12
CA THR A 208 -28.70 19.03 0.64
C THR A 208 -29.85 19.32 -0.32
N SER A 209 -30.30 18.31 -1.07
CA SER A 209 -31.54 18.39 -1.86
C SER A 209 -32.83 18.28 -1.03
N ARG A 210 -32.72 18.09 0.30
CA ARG A 210 -33.83 17.82 1.23
C ARG A 210 -34.67 16.59 0.87
N ALA A 211 -34.20 15.73 -0.03
CA ALA A 211 -34.90 14.51 -0.41
C ALA A 211 -35.02 13.52 0.77
N LYS A 212 -34.01 13.49 1.66
CA LYS A 212 -34.05 12.73 2.92
C LYS A 212 -35.18 13.23 3.84
N LEU A 213 -35.28 14.55 4.00
CA LEU A 213 -36.32 15.16 4.84
C LEU A 213 -37.71 14.83 4.31
N LEU A 214 -37.91 14.93 2.99
CA LEU A 214 -39.18 14.59 2.36
C LEU A 214 -39.59 13.14 2.63
N GLN A 215 -38.65 12.19 2.58
CA GLN A 215 -38.93 10.78 2.88
C GLN A 215 -39.36 10.55 4.33
N PHE A 216 -38.76 11.27 5.28
CA PHE A 216 -39.15 11.18 6.69
C PHE A 216 -40.52 11.81 6.95
N VAL A 217 -40.82 12.95 6.31
CA VAL A 217 -42.17 13.56 6.39
C VAL A 217 -43.23 12.65 5.75
N SER A 218 -42.87 11.88 4.71
CA SER A 218 -43.74 10.86 4.13
C SER A 218 -43.87 9.57 4.98
N GLY A 219 -43.37 9.55 6.22
CA GLY A 219 -43.59 8.47 7.17
C GLY A 219 -42.55 7.35 7.15
N VAL A 220 -41.40 7.52 6.50
CA VAL A 220 -40.36 6.49 6.53
C VAL A 220 -39.55 6.55 7.83
N ASN A 221 -39.43 5.41 8.50
CA ASN A 221 -38.60 5.27 9.70
C ASN A 221 -37.11 5.45 9.37
N VAL A 222 -36.39 6.14 10.26
CA VAL A 222 -34.94 6.34 10.26
C VAL A 222 -34.17 5.03 10.12
N PHE A 223 -34.55 4.00 10.87
CA PHE A 223 -33.86 2.70 10.83
C PHE A 223 -33.99 2.07 9.44
N THR A 224 -35.20 2.08 8.86
CA THR A 224 -35.45 1.55 7.52
C THR A 224 -34.65 2.30 6.46
N PHE A 225 -34.51 3.64 6.58
CA PHE A 225 -33.69 4.43 5.68
C PHE A 225 -32.23 3.98 5.70
N TRP A 226 -31.60 3.89 6.87
CA TRP A 226 -30.19 3.53 6.97
C TRP A 226 -29.93 2.06 6.65
N ALA A 227 -30.80 1.14 7.07
CA ALA A 227 -30.66 -0.29 6.77
C ALA A 227 -30.74 -0.58 5.26
N VAL A 228 -31.73 -0.03 4.55
CA VAL A 228 -31.86 -0.21 3.09
C VAL A 228 -30.64 0.34 2.34
N ASN A 229 -30.18 1.51 2.76
CA ASN A 229 -29.01 2.16 2.18
C ASN A 229 -27.73 1.35 2.43
N PHE A 230 -27.53 0.86 3.66
CA PHE A 230 -26.39 0.04 4.03
C PHE A 230 -26.36 -1.29 3.26
N VAL A 231 -27.48 -2.02 3.19
CA VAL A 231 -27.54 -3.30 2.45
C VAL A 231 -27.18 -3.09 0.97
N TRP A 232 -27.72 -2.04 0.34
CA TRP A 232 -27.42 -1.78 -1.06
C TRP A 232 -25.97 -1.35 -1.28
N ASP A 233 -25.45 -0.43 -0.47
CA ASP A 233 -24.07 0.02 -0.59
C ASP A 233 -23.09 -1.13 -0.33
N TYR A 234 -23.35 -1.94 0.69
CA TYR A 234 -22.56 -3.14 1.00
C TYR A 234 -22.55 -4.13 -0.16
N PHE A 235 -23.71 -4.37 -0.80
CA PHE A 235 -23.78 -5.20 -2.00
C PHE A 235 -22.95 -4.65 -3.16
N THR A 236 -23.06 -3.34 -3.46
CA THR A 236 -22.24 -2.72 -4.53
C THR A 236 -20.75 -2.73 -4.22
N TYR A 237 -20.39 -2.60 -2.94
CA TYR A 237 -19.02 -2.70 -2.47
C TYR A 237 -18.49 -4.13 -2.63
N LEU A 238 -19.27 -5.16 -2.29
CA LEU A 238 -18.89 -6.55 -2.47
C LEU A 238 -18.59 -6.87 -3.95
N ILE A 239 -19.36 -6.32 -4.89
CA ILE A 239 -19.05 -6.45 -6.33
C ILE A 239 -17.67 -5.85 -6.64
N THR A 240 -17.38 -4.66 -6.11
CA THR A 240 -16.07 -4.00 -6.29
C THR A 240 -14.93 -4.82 -5.67
N ALA A 241 -15.15 -5.38 -4.49
CA ALA A 241 -14.20 -6.26 -3.81
C ALA A 241 -13.93 -7.55 -4.59
N LEU A 242 -14.97 -8.17 -5.18
CA LEU A 242 -14.82 -9.36 -6.02
C LEU A 242 -14.05 -9.07 -7.31
N VAL A 243 -14.29 -7.92 -7.95
CA VAL A 243 -13.51 -7.51 -9.13
C VAL A 243 -12.04 -7.30 -8.76
N TYR A 244 -11.77 -6.64 -7.63
CA TYR A 244 -10.42 -6.46 -7.11
C TYR A 244 -9.71 -7.81 -6.85
N LEU A 245 -10.39 -8.80 -6.26
CA LEU A 245 -9.85 -10.16 -6.08
C LEU A 245 -9.62 -10.88 -7.41
N GLY A 246 -10.53 -10.72 -8.37
CA GLY A 246 -10.38 -11.27 -9.71
C GLY A 246 -9.07 -10.78 -10.37
N ILE A 247 -8.77 -9.49 -10.25
CA ILE A 247 -7.54 -8.93 -10.82
C ILE A 247 -6.30 -9.45 -10.08
N LEU A 248 -6.33 -9.52 -8.74
CA LEU A 248 -5.24 -10.13 -7.98
C LEU A 248 -4.96 -11.57 -8.43
N SER A 249 -6.02 -12.35 -8.67
CA SER A 249 -5.89 -13.74 -9.14
C SER A 249 -5.27 -13.87 -10.54
N VAL A 250 -5.45 -12.89 -11.43
CA VAL A 250 -4.86 -12.92 -12.78
C VAL A 250 -3.34 -12.84 -12.75
N TRP A 251 -2.77 -12.12 -11.80
CA TRP A 251 -1.31 -11.92 -11.73
C TRP A 251 -0.54 -13.09 -11.11
N GLN A 252 -1.23 -14.02 -10.42
CA GLN A 252 -0.65 -15.26 -9.85
C GLN A 252 0.56 -15.02 -8.94
N GLU A 253 0.49 -14.00 -8.09
CA GLU A 253 1.58 -13.65 -7.17
C GLU A 253 1.56 -14.51 -5.91
N GLU A 254 2.74 -14.89 -5.40
CA GLU A 254 2.86 -15.68 -4.17
C GLU A 254 2.24 -14.96 -2.96
N GLY A 255 1.41 -15.64 -2.18
CA GLY A 255 0.66 -15.06 -1.06
C GLY A 255 -0.70 -14.48 -1.45
N TRP A 256 -1.01 -14.39 -2.75
CA TRP A 256 -2.21 -13.75 -3.30
C TRP A 256 -2.82 -14.52 -4.48
N SER A 257 -2.42 -15.77 -4.71
CA SER A 257 -2.82 -16.55 -5.89
C SER A 257 -3.76 -17.70 -5.54
N THR A 258 -3.54 -18.35 -4.40
CA THR A 258 -4.32 -19.53 -4.02
C THR A 258 -5.72 -19.14 -3.54
N VAL A 259 -6.69 -20.04 -3.72
CA VAL A 259 -8.07 -19.82 -3.25
C VAL A 259 -8.11 -19.60 -1.73
N GLU A 260 -7.27 -20.31 -0.98
CA GLU A 260 -7.17 -20.15 0.47
C GLU A 260 -6.65 -18.75 0.85
N GLU A 261 -5.59 -18.26 0.19
CA GLU A 261 -5.06 -16.91 0.44
C GLU A 261 -6.06 -15.82 0.05
N LEU A 262 -6.67 -15.93 -1.13
CA LEU A 262 -7.69 -14.98 -1.61
C LEU A 262 -8.93 -14.96 -0.71
N SER A 263 -9.32 -16.10 -0.13
CA SER A 263 -10.45 -16.16 0.80
C SER A 263 -10.21 -15.36 2.08
N ARG A 264 -8.95 -15.33 2.56
CA ARG A 264 -8.56 -14.54 3.74
C ARG A 264 -8.60 -13.04 3.42
N VAL A 265 -8.11 -12.64 2.24
CA VAL A 265 -8.20 -11.26 1.74
C VAL A 265 -9.66 -10.83 1.58
N PHE A 266 -10.51 -11.70 1.02
CA PHE A 266 -11.95 -11.45 0.88
C PHE A 266 -12.62 -11.19 2.24
N LEU A 267 -12.30 -12.01 3.23
CA LEU A 267 -12.84 -11.85 4.57
C LEU A 267 -12.41 -10.52 5.22
N ILE A 268 -11.16 -10.09 5.03
CA ILE A 268 -10.68 -8.76 5.47
C ILE A 268 -11.48 -7.65 4.75
N LEU A 269 -11.69 -7.76 3.44
CA LEU A 269 -12.49 -6.81 2.65
C LEU A 269 -13.95 -6.75 3.14
N CYS A 270 -14.55 -7.89 3.48
CA CYS A 270 -15.91 -7.96 4.00
C CYS A 270 -16.06 -7.18 5.32
N VAL A 271 -15.12 -7.39 6.25
CA VAL A 271 -15.11 -6.69 7.56
C VAL A 271 -14.82 -5.20 7.39
N PHE A 272 -13.88 -4.84 6.50
CA PHE A 272 -13.61 -3.45 6.17
C PHE A 272 -14.87 -2.74 5.66
N GLY A 273 -15.64 -3.39 4.78
CA GLY A 273 -16.93 -2.88 4.27
C GLY A 273 -17.94 -2.56 5.36
N LEU A 274 -18.06 -3.42 6.37
CA LEU A 274 -18.95 -3.21 7.52
C LEU A 274 -18.52 -2.01 8.38
N SER A 275 -17.23 -1.69 8.39
CA SER A 275 -16.65 -0.65 9.22
C SER A 275 -16.66 0.73 8.55
N PHE A 276 -16.22 0.83 7.29
CA PHE A 276 -16.07 2.12 6.63
C PHE A 276 -17.41 2.74 6.22
N LEU A 277 -18.41 1.94 5.82
CA LEU A 277 -19.69 2.46 5.33
C LEU A 277 -20.40 3.32 6.40
N PRO A 278 -20.61 2.85 7.64
CA PRO A 278 -21.24 3.66 8.68
C PRO A 278 -20.43 4.92 9.02
N ILE A 279 -19.09 4.83 9.02
CA ILE A 279 -18.21 5.98 9.23
C ILE A 279 -18.43 7.03 8.14
N THR A 280 -18.41 6.63 6.87
CA THR A 280 -18.68 7.53 5.74
C THR A 280 -20.04 8.21 5.87
N TYR A 281 -21.05 7.50 6.38
CA TYR A 281 -22.38 8.07 6.60
C TYR A 281 -22.37 9.16 7.69
N ILE A 282 -21.66 8.94 8.79
CA ILE A 282 -21.51 9.95 9.86
C ILE A 282 -20.82 11.21 9.31
N PHE A 283 -19.70 11.04 8.60
CA PHE A 283 -18.97 12.17 8.01
C PHE A 283 -19.79 12.94 6.98
N SER A 284 -20.77 12.31 6.33
CA SER A 284 -21.64 12.99 5.36
C SER A 284 -22.42 14.17 5.95
N PHE A 285 -22.63 14.20 7.27
CA PHE A 285 -23.30 15.32 7.94
C PHE A 285 -22.46 16.60 8.02
N TRP A 286 -21.13 16.50 7.89
CA TRP A 286 -20.21 17.63 8.05
C TRP A 286 -19.96 18.39 6.74
N PHE A 287 -20.55 17.95 5.62
CA PHE A 287 -20.25 18.50 4.30
C PHE A 287 -21.51 18.85 3.52
N ASP A 288 -21.63 20.11 3.05
CA ASP A 288 -22.80 20.58 2.30
C ASP A 288 -22.68 20.41 0.77
N VAL A 289 -21.46 20.27 0.25
CA VAL A 289 -21.23 20.12 -1.19
C VAL A 289 -20.67 18.71 -1.47
N PRO A 290 -21.30 17.90 -2.36
CA PRO A 290 -20.89 16.51 -2.59
C PRO A 290 -19.44 16.34 -3.06
N SER A 291 -18.98 17.18 -4.00
CA SER A 291 -17.63 17.10 -4.55
C SER A 291 -16.55 17.46 -3.52
N THR A 292 -16.76 18.53 -2.75
CA THR A 292 -15.82 18.90 -1.69
C THR A 292 -15.84 17.91 -0.53
N GLY A 293 -17.00 17.34 -0.21
CA GLY A 293 -17.13 16.26 0.77
C GLY A 293 -16.40 14.99 0.35
N PHE A 294 -16.46 14.62 -0.94
CA PHE A 294 -15.67 13.52 -1.49
C PHE A 294 -14.16 13.75 -1.30
N VAL A 295 -13.63 14.91 -1.73
CA VAL A 295 -12.20 15.21 -1.62
C VAL A 295 -11.74 15.24 -0.16
N LYS A 296 -12.52 15.87 0.73
CA LYS A 296 -12.19 15.92 2.17
C LYS A 296 -12.22 14.54 2.81
N MET A 297 -13.23 13.72 2.49
CA MET A 297 -13.31 12.34 3.00
C MET A 297 -12.16 11.48 2.49
N MET A 298 -11.80 11.62 1.22
CA MET A 298 -10.65 10.95 0.62
C MET A 298 -9.34 11.32 1.36
N LEU A 299 -9.13 12.60 1.66
CA LEU A 299 -7.96 13.04 2.43
C LEU A 299 -7.98 12.47 3.85
N ILE A 300 -9.11 12.51 4.55
CA ILE A 300 -9.24 11.94 5.89
C ILE A 300 -8.90 10.45 5.88
N ASN A 301 -9.43 9.69 4.92
CA ASN A 301 -9.11 8.27 4.74
C ASN A 301 -7.61 8.07 4.46
N LEU A 302 -7.03 8.84 3.54
CA LEU A 302 -5.62 8.71 3.18
C LEU A 302 -4.68 8.97 4.38
N PHE A 303 -4.94 10.03 5.14
CA PHE A 303 -4.16 10.37 6.32
C PHE A 303 -4.35 9.35 7.44
N SER A 304 -5.60 9.08 7.83
CA SER A 304 -5.89 8.18 8.96
C SER A 304 -5.67 6.69 8.65
N GLY A 305 -5.58 6.32 7.38
CA GLY A 305 -5.34 4.95 6.94
C GLY A 305 -3.93 4.73 6.45
N THR A 306 -3.70 5.01 5.17
CA THR A 306 -2.49 4.63 4.45
C THR A 306 -1.22 5.31 5.02
N ILE A 307 -1.28 6.60 5.35
CA ILE A 307 -0.10 7.33 5.86
C ILE A 307 0.29 6.83 7.25
N LEU A 308 -0.67 6.66 8.16
CA LEU A 308 -0.41 6.09 9.48
C LEU A 308 0.08 4.64 9.39
N PHE A 309 -0.45 3.85 8.45
CA PHE A 309 0.01 2.49 8.18
C PHE A 309 1.49 2.48 7.78
N VAL A 310 1.91 3.32 6.82
CA VAL A 310 3.32 3.40 6.41
C VAL A 310 4.20 3.85 7.58
N ALA A 311 3.75 4.83 8.37
CA ALA A 311 4.50 5.29 9.54
C ALA A 311 4.74 4.15 10.55
N VAL A 312 3.70 3.40 10.91
CA VAL A 312 3.83 2.26 11.83
C VAL A 312 4.69 1.15 11.23
N PHE A 313 4.48 0.81 9.95
CA PHE A 313 5.26 -0.22 9.27
C PHE A 313 6.76 0.11 9.25
N LEU A 314 7.13 1.36 8.94
CA LEU A 314 8.55 1.77 8.96
C LEU A 314 9.14 1.71 10.36
N LEU A 315 8.39 2.07 11.41
CA LEU A 315 8.83 1.97 12.80
C LEU A 315 9.00 0.53 13.29
N GLN A 316 8.35 -0.45 12.63
CA GLN A 316 8.53 -1.88 12.93
C GLN A 316 9.86 -2.44 12.39
N PHE A 317 10.57 -1.71 11.52
CA PHE A 317 11.85 -2.17 11.00
C PHE A 317 12.93 -2.13 12.09
N GLU A 318 13.58 -3.28 12.31
CA GLU A 318 14.51 -3.52 13.42
C GLU A 318 15.65 -2.49 13.47
N ALA A 319 16.13 -2.02 12.33
CA ALA A 319 17.22 -1.05 12.27
C ALA A 319 16.93 0.30 12.96
N PHE A 320 15.65 0.66 13.14
CA PHE A 320 15.30 1.88 13.85
C PHE A 320 15.25 1.71 15.37
N ASN A 321 15.21 0.49 15.91
CA ASN A 321 15.05 0.20 17.34
C ASN A 321 13.81 0.87 17.99
N LEU A 322 12.70 1.04 17.24
CA LEU A 322 11.46 1.69 17.71
C LEU A 322 10.26 0.74 17.76
N MET A 323 10.51 -0.57 17.89
CA MET A 323 9.44 -1.58 17.90
C MET A 323 8.39 -1.34 19.00
N ASP A 324 8.80 -0.93 20.20
CA ASP A 324 7.84 -0.68 21.29
C ASP A 324 6.93 0.52 21.00
N ILE A 325 7.47 1.58 20.39
CA ILE A 325 6.69 2.74 19.95
C ILE A 325 5.71 2.32 18.85
N SER A 326 6.17 1.51 17.89
CA SER A 326 5.30 1.02 16.81
C SER A 326 4.09 0.23 17.34
N ARG A 327 4.27 -0.60 18.39
CA ARG A 327 3.19 -1.36 19.03
C ARG A 327 2.18 -0.46 19.73
N ILE A 328 2.64 0.61 20.41
CA ILE A 328 1.75 1.58 21.07
C ILE A 328 0.94 2.36 20.04
N LEU A 329 1.60 2.84 18.97
CA LEU A 329 0.93 3.56 17.89
C LEU A 329 -0.09 2.68 17.16
N GLU A 330 0.27 1.42 16.89
CA GLU A 330 -0.67 0.46 16.30
C GLU A 330 -1.93 0.33 17.16
N TRP A 331 -1.79 0.26 18.49
CA TRP A 331 -2.92 0.17 19.41
C TRP A 331 -3.87 1.36 19.32
N PHE A 332 -3.33 2.56 19.19
CA PHE A 332 -4.12 3.78 19.03
C PHE A 332 -4.77 3.90 17.64
N PHE A 333 -4.05 3.53 16.58
CA PHE A 333 -4.53 3.68 15.21
C PHE A 333 -5.50 2.58 14.73
N MET A 334 -5.64 1.48 15.49
CA MET A 334 -6.63 0.43 15.23
C MET A 334 -8.08 0.93 15.17
N ILE A 335 -8.38 2.12 15.74
CA ILE A 335 -9.71 2.73 15.62
C ILE A 335 -10.03 3.14 14.18
N PHE A 336 -9.03 3.37 13.34
CA PHE A 336 -9.22 3.74 11.94
C PHE A 336 -9.34 2.46 11.09
N PRO A 337 -10.48 2.23 10.41
CA PRO A 337 -10.69 0.97 9.69
C PRO A 337 -9.72 0.77 8.53
N LEU A 338 -9.33 1.86 7.87
CA LEU A 338 -8.45 1.80 6.72
C LEU A 338 -7.00 1.50 7.13
N PHE A 339 -6.55 2.01 8.28
CA PHE A 339 -5.28 1.62 8.88
C PHE A 339 -5.29 0.12 9.18
N SER A 340 -6.33 -0.33 9.87
CA SER A 340 -6.49 -1.74 10.26
C SER A 340 -6.58 -2.67 9.03
N PHE A 341 -7.23 -2.22 7.96
CA PHE A 341 -7.30 -2.92 6.67
C PHE A 341 -5.89 -3.09 6.06
N SER A 342 -5.13 -2.00 5.89
CA SER A 342 -3.78 -2.06 5.33
C SER A 342 -2.82 -2.89 6.19
N GLN A 343 -2.90 -2.74 7.52
CA GLN A 343 -2.11 -3.54 8.46
C GLN A 343 -2.47 -5.03 8.36
N SER A 344 -3.76 -5.37 8.24
CA SER A 344 -4.21 -6.76 8.09
C SER A 344 -3.66 -7.42 6.82
N LEU A 345 -3.68 -6.71 5.70
CA LEU A 345 -3.12 -7.20 4.43
C LEU A 345 -1.60 -7.39 4.53
N SER A 346 -0.90 -6.45 5.17
CA SER A 346 0.55 -6.51 5.37
C SER A 346 0.93 -7.70 6.26
N ASN A 347 0.25 -7.86 7.40
CA ASN A 347 0.43 -8.98 8.33
C ASN A 347 0.18 -10.33 7.63
N LEU A 348 -0.90 -10.43 6.84
CA LEU A 348 -1.22 -11.63 6.06
C LEU A 348 -0.09 -11.98 5.10
N ASN A 349 0.43 -11.00 4.36
CA ASN A 349 1.53 -11.21 3.42
C ASN A 349 2.82 -11.63 4.13
N VAL A 350 3.19 -10.94 5.22
CA VAL A 350 4.40 -11.27 5.99
C VAL A 350 4.32 -12.69 6.53
N LEU A 351 3.17 -13.11 7.06
CA LEU A 351 2.96 -14.48 7.54
C LEU A 351 2.99 -15.52 6.41
N ALA A 352 2.31 -15.26 5.28
CA ALA A 352 2.31 -16.15 4.13
C ALA A 352 3.73 -16.35 3.56
N ALA A 353 4.46 -15.25 3.37
CA ALA A 353 5.84 -15.29 2.90
C ALA A 353 6.78 -15.96 3.91
N THR A 354 6.59 -15.71 5.21
CA THR A 354 7.36 -16.38 6.27
C THR A 354 7.13 -17.89 6.23
N LYS A 355 5.87 -18.33 6.14
CA LYS A 355 5.51 -19.74 6.03
C LYS A 355 6.11 -20.40 4.79
N ALA A 356 6.12 -19.71 3.65
CA ALA A 356 6.78 -20.18 2.43
C ALA A 356 8.30 -20.35 2.62
N VAL A 357 8.98 -19.38 3.23
CA VAL A 357 10.42 -19.48 3.55
C VAL A 357 10.67 -20.68 4.47
N CYS A 358 9.90 -20.84 5.54
CA CYS A 358 10.04 -21.95 6.48
C CYS A 358 9.84 -23.31 5.79
N ARG A 359 8.83 -23.42 4.92
CA ARG A 359 8.56 -24.65 4.15
C ARG A 359 9.72 -25.02 3.23
N THR A 360 10.22 -24.06 2.43
CA THR A 360 11.35 -24.31 1.51
C THR A 360 12.62 -24.74 2.23
N GLN A 361 12.87 -24.20 3.43
CA GLN A 361 14.01 -24.63 4.26
C GLN A 361 13.79 -26.03 4.84
N CYS A 362 12.57 -26.32 5.25
CA CYS A 362 12.20 -27.62 5.79
C CYS A 362 12.35 -28.75 4.76
N GLU A 363 12.07 -28.46 3.48
CA GLU A 363 12.25 -29.42 2.37
C GLU A 363 13.73 -29.80 2.12
N VAL A 364 14.68 -28.94 2.51
CA VAL A 364 16.12 -29.20 2.36
C VAL A 364 16.68 -30.03 3.53
N ILE A 365 16.03 -29.99 4.69
CA ILE A 365 16.52 -30.63 5.92
C ILE A 365 15.87 -32.02 6.07
N PRO A 366 16.65 -33.11 6.13
CA PRO A 366 16.10 -34.44 6.37
C PRO A 366 15.47 -34.51 7.77
N PHE A 367 14.32 -35.19 7.89
CA PHE A 367 13.53 -35.31 9.14
C PHE A 367 13.07 -33.96 9.72
N CYS A 368 12.79 -32.98 8.86
CA CYS A 368 12.28 -31.70 9.31
C CYS A 368 10.88 -31.82 9.94
N THR A 369 10.73 -31.31 11.16
CA THR A 369 9.45 -31.10 11.84
C THR A 369 9.21 -29.61 12.08
N GLU A 370 7.95 -29.19 12.23
CA GLU A 370 7.63 -27.78 12.55
C GLU A 370 8.30 -27.31 13.85
N GLN A 371 8.41 -28.20 14.84
CA GLN A 371 9.10 -27.93 16.11
C GLN A 371 10.60 -27.71 15.91
N PHE A 372 11.24 -28.52 15.06
CA PHE A 372 12.64 -28.33 14.72
C PHE A 372 12.87 -27.00 14.00
N MET A 373 12.01 -26.65 13.04
CA MET A 373 12.08 -25.35 12.34
C MET A 373 11.89 -24.16 13.29
N CYS A 374 10.98 -24.25 14.24
CA CYS A 374 10.77 -23.24 15.26
C CYS A 374 12.00 -23.08 16.18
N SER A 375 12.68 -24.18 16.54
CA SER A 375 13.92 -24.12 17.33
C SER A 375 15.10 -23.46 16.58
N LEU A 376 15.17 -23.65 15.27
CA LEU A 376 16.23 -23.10 14.43
C LEU A 376 15.95 -21.64 14.02
N PHE A 377 14.69 -21.34 13.72
CA PHE A 377 14.24 -20.02 13.30
C PHE A 377 13.01 -19.61 14.12
N PRO A 378 13.16 -18.72 15.12
CA PRO A 378 12.05 -18.25 15.94
C PRO A 378 10.91 -17.61 15.15
N ASN A 379 11.19 -17.05 13.96
CA ASN A 379 10.18 -16.48 13.07
C ASN A 379 9.26 -17.55 12.43
N CYS A 380 9.67 -18.81 12.42
CA CYS A 380 8.86 -19.93 11.94
C CYS A 380 7.94 -20.51 13.02
N CYS A 381 8.03 -20.03 14.26
CA CYS A 381 7.10 -20.38 15.32
C CYS A 381 5.77 -19.64 15.12
N ASP A 382 4.67 -20.36 15.33
CA ASP A 382 3.30 -19.82 15.26
C ASP A 382 2.98 -19.06 13.95
N THR A 383 3.01 -19.78 12.82
CA THR A 383 2.68 -19.20 11.49
C THR A 383 1.18 -19.19 11.19
N GLN A 384 0.33 -19.28 12.22
CA GLN A 384 -1.11 -19.22 12.04
C GLN A 384 -1.57 -17.80 11.73
N VAL A 385 -2.41 -17.64 10.70
CA VAL A 385 -2.88 -16.32 10.24
C VAL A 385 -3.89 -15.70 11.22
N PHE A 386 -4.77 -16.54 11.76
CA PHE A 386 -5.84 -16.12 12.66
C PHE A 386 -5.43 -16.23 14.13
N THR A 387 -4.42 -15.45 14.51
CA THR A 387 -3.94 -15.34 15.90
C THR A 387 -4.20 -13.94 16.47
N TRP A 388 -4.19 -13.85 17.80
CA TRP A 388 -4.30 -12.58 18.54
C TRP A 388 -2.96 -11.88 18.76
N ASP A 389 -1.88 -12.52 18.31
CA ASP A 389 -0.55 -11.96 18.38
C ASP A 389 -0.43 -10.67 17.56
N PRO A 390 0.57 -9.82 17.85
CA PRO A 390 0.78 -8.58 17.10
C PRO A 390 0.95 -8.76 15.60
N LYS A 391 1.47 -9.92 15.18
CA LYS A 391 1.64 -10.31 13.77
C LYS A 391 0.37 -10.90 13.15
N GLY A 392 -0.61 -11.28 13.97
CA GLY A 392 -1.86 -11.90 13.53
C GLY A 392 -2.86 -10.88 12.96
N VAL A 393 -3.96 -11.41 12.43
CA VAL A 393 -5.00 -10.61 11.75
C VAL A 393 -6.25 -10.41 12.63
N ASN A 394 -6.49 -11.27 13.63
CA ASN A 394 -7.74 -11.25 14.42
C ASN A 394 -7.95 -9.94 15.17
N ARG A 395 -6.88 -9.38 15.75
CA ARG A 395 -6.92 -8.11 16.47
C ARG A 395 -7.43 -6.99 15.58
N GLN A 396 -6.87 -6.85 14.38
CA GLN A 396 -7.27 -5.82 13.43
C GLN A 396 -8.71 -6.01 12.95
N MET A 397 -9.11 -7.24 12.64
CA MET A 397 -10.48 -7.54 12.23
C MET A 397 -11.53 -7.25 13.31
N THR A 398 -11.24 -7.63 14.56
CA THR A 398 -12.17 -7.42 15.67
C THR A 398 -12.37 -5.94 15.95
N TYR A 399 -11.30 -5.13 15.92
CA TYR A 399 -11.42 -3.68 16.04
C TYR A 399 -12.22 -3.07 14.88
N MET A 400 -11.97 -3.47 13.63
CA MET A 400 -12.77 -3.00 12.49
C MET A 400 -14.27 -3.33 12.67
N ALA A 401 -14.60 -4.55 13.11
CA ALA A 401 -15.98 -4.96 13.34
C ALA A 401 -16.64 -4.15 14.46
N VAL A 402 -15.96 -3.97 15.60
CA VAL A 402 -16.45 -3.17 16.73
C VAL A 402 -16.65 -1.71 16.32
N VAL A 403 -15.69 -1.11 15.62
CA VAL A 403 -15.78 0.26 15.11
C VAL A 403 -16.97 0.41 14.16
N GLY A 404 -17.24 -0.57 13.30
CA GLY A 404 -18.41 -0.56 12.42
C GLY A 404 -19.74 -0.57 13.18
N ILE A 405 -19.84 -1.42 14.20
CA ILE A 405 -21.03 -1.49 15.07
C ILE A 405 -21.23 -0.17 15.82
N VAL A 406 -20.18 0.34 16.45
CA VAL A 406 -20.22 1.61 17.20
C VAL A 406 -20.59 2.77 16.27
N ALA A 407 -20.00 2.86 15.08
CA ALA A 407 -20.31 3.87 14.09
C ALA A 407 -21.78 3.79 13.63
N PHE A 408 -22.32 2.58 13.44
CA PHE A 408 -23.74 2.43 13.11
C PHE A 408 -24.67 2.87 14.25
N VAL A 409 -24.32 2.56 15.51
CA VAL A 409 -25.08 3.03 16.69
C VAL A 409 -25.03 4.56 16.80
N VAL A 410 -23.84 5.16 16.62
CA VAL A 410 -23.67 6.62 16.63
C VAL A 410 -24.48 7.27 15.51
N LEU A 411 -24.47 6.71 14.30
CA LEU A 411 -25.26 7.18 13.16
C LEU A 411 -26.75 7.27 13.51
N ILE A 412 -27.29 6.20 14.10
CA ILE A 412 -28.68 6.15 14.53
C ILE A 412 -28.96 7.15 15.65
N ALA A 413 -28.06 7.27 16.64
CA ALA A 413 -28.20 8.20 17.75
C ALA A 413 -28.21 9.68 17.31
N VAL A 414 -27.36 10.04 16.34
CA VAL A 414 -27.31 11.36 15.72
C VAL A 414 -28.63 11.66 15.01
N GLU A 415 -29.16 10.70 14.25
CA GLU A 415 -30.39 10.91 13.47
C GLU A 415 -31.63 11.09 14.36
N PHE A 416 -31.72 10.35 15.47
CA PHE A 416 -32.80 10.51 16.45
C PHE A 416 -32.67 11.78 17.32
N ARG A 417 -31.65 12.61 17.08
CA ARG A 417 -31.30 13.79 17.90
C ARG A 417 -31.26 13.45 19.40
N LEU A 418 -30.79 12.25 19.73
CA LEU A 418 -30.72 11.81 21.13
C LEU A 418 -29.79 12.74 21.93
N PHE A 419 -28.71 13.21 21.31
CA PHE A 419 -27.78 14.17 21.94
C PHE A 419 -28.46 15.49 22.26
N ASP A 420 -29.19 16.10 21.33
CA ASP A 420 -29.94 17.35 21.60
C ASP A 420 -31.01 17.15 22.67
N ARG A 421 -31.69 16.00 22.68
CA ARG A 421 -32.68 15.66 23.70
C ARG A 421 -32.04 15.43 25.08
N ILE A 422 -30.91 14.75 25.16
CA ILE A 422 -30.20 14.49 26.42
C ILE A 422 -29.58 15.77 26.98
N ILE A 423 -28.98 16.61 26.11
CA ILE A 423 -28.45 17.92 26.47
C ILE A 423 -29.59 18.83 26.94
N ASN A 424 -30.68 18.95 26.18
CA ASN A 424 -31.82 19.78 26.58
C ASN A 424 -32.52 19.24 27.84
N LYS A 425 -32.56 17.92 28.06
CA LYS A 425 -33.09 17.32 29.30
C LYS A 425 -32.15 17.55 30.49
N GLY A 426 -30.83 17.55 30.28
CA GLY A 426 -29.82 17.91 31.27
C GLY A 426 -29.83 19.40 31.64
N TYR A 427 -30.05 20.29 30.66
CA TYR A 427 -30.26 21.72 30.89
C TYR A 427 -31.62 21.98 31.56
N SER A 428 -32.68 21.27 31.18
CA SER A 428 -34.00 21.36 31.82
C SER A 428 -34.00 20.88 33.28
N LEU A 429 -33.22 19.85 33.62
CA LEU A 429 -33.03 19.40 35.00
C LEU A 429 -32.18 20.36 35.84
N LYS A 430 -31.27 21.12 35.24
CA LYS A 430 -30.42 22.10 35.94
C LYS A 430 -31.09 23.49 36.09
N ASN A 431 -32.10 23.78 35.26
CA ASN A 431 -32.89 25.02 35.28
C ASN A 431 -34.34 24.82 35.76
N GLN A 432 -34.59 23.91 36.71
CA GLN A 432 -35.80 23.99 37.54
C GLN A 432 -35.64 25.12 38.56
N ARG A 433 -35.68 26.37 38.07
CA ARG A 433 -36.22 27.47 38.88
C ARG A 433 -37.74 27.39 38.73
N PRO A 434 -38.53 27.60 39.79
CA PRO A 434 -39.98 27.73 39.65
C PRO A 434 -40.24 28.78 38.58
N ALA A 435 -41.18 28.47 37.67
CA ALA A 435 -41.52 29.32 36.55
C ALA A 435 -41.76 30.77 37.01
N GLN A 436 -40.76 31.63 36.83
CA GLN A 436 -41.02 33.05 36.68
C GLN A 436 -41.60 33.19 35.29
N SER A 437 -42.84 33.67 35.23
CA SER A 437 -43.48 34.18 34.03
C SER A 437 -42.49 35.05 33.27
N GLU A 438 -41.94 34.54 32.17
CA GLU A 438 -41.31 35.37 31.16
C GLU A 438 -42.41 36.24 30.57
N GLU A 439 -42.59 37.44 31.14
CA GLU A 439 -43.06 38.61 30.40
C GLU A 439 -41.96 38.99 29.38
N GLY A 440 -41.63 38.06 28.50
CA GLY A 440 -40.86 38.34 27.29
C GLY A 440 -41.80 39.06 26.33
N ILE A 441 -41.34 40.21 25.83
CA ILE A 441 -42.04 41.06 24.85
C ILE A 441 -42.66 40.17 23.76
N VAL A 442 -43.95 39.91 23.88
CA VAL A 442 -44.71 39.20 22.85
C VAL A 442 -44.93 40.21 21.73
N ASP A 443 -44.55 39.83 20.52
CA ASP A 443 -44.69 40.67 19.35
C ASP A 443 -46.16 41.12 19.19
N ALA A 444 -46.38 42.40 18.88
CA ALA A 444 -47.70 43.02 19.00
C ALA A 444 -48.74 42.40 18.05
N ASP A 445 -48.27 41.86 16.93
CA ASP A 445 -49.04 41.10 15.95
C ASP A 445 -49.49 39.73 16.50
N VAL A 446 -48.63 39.03 17.22
CA VAL A 446 -48.94 37.74 17.86
C VAL A 446 -49.96 37.91 18.99
N LEU A 447 -49.86 38.97 19.80
CA LEU A 447 -50.86 39.30 20.82
C LEU A 447 -52.22 39.60 20.20
N LYS A 448 -52.23 40.41 19.13
CA LYS A 448 -53.43 40.78 18.41
C LYS A 448 -54.11 39.56 17.77
N GLU A 449 -53.31 38.65 17.23
CA GLU A 449 -53.82 37.39 16.64
C GLU A 449 -54.35 36.44 17.71
N LYS A 450 -53.68 36.32 18.85
CA LYS A 450 -54.15 35.52 19.99
C LYS A 450 -55.48 36.04 20.54
N GLN A 451 -55.63 37.36 20.68
CA GLN A 451 -56.89 37.97 21.08
C GLN A 451 -57.99 37.80 20.02
N ARG A 452 -57.63 37.91 18.73
CA ARG A 452 -58.54 37.68 17.61
C ARG A 452 -59.07 36.26 17.58
N VAL A 453 -58.21 35.25 17.80
CA VAL A 453 -58.61 33.84 17.85
C VAL A 453 -59.42 33.54 19.12
N ALA A 454 -59.09 34.17 20.25
CA ALA A 454 -59.82 33.99 21.50
C ALA A 454 -61.24 34.60 21.48
N SER A 455 -61.47 35.64 20.68
CA SER A 455 -62.78 36.29 20.55
C SER A 455 -63.67 35.71 19.44
N MET A 456 -63.17 34.72 18.68
CA MET A 456 -63.98 34.06 17.65
C MET A 456 -65.08 33.19 18.25
N THR A 457 -66.30 33.34 17.73
CA THR A 457 -67.42 32.43 18.01
C THR A 457 -67.26 31.13 17.23
N GLY A 458 -67.84 30.02 17.73
CA GLY A 458 -67.68 28.69 17.12
C GLY A 458 -68.08 28.59 15.64
N THR A 459 -68.99 29.46 15.18
CA THR A 459 -69.37 29.58 13.76
C THR A 459 -68.27 30.21 12.89
N GLN A 460 -67.52 31.18 13.43
CA GLN A 460 -66.41 31.84 12.72
C GLN A 460 -65.16 30.95 12.63
N ILE A 461 -64.98 30.03 13.59
CA ILE A 461 -63.91 29.03 13.56
C ILE A 461 -64.17 28.02 12.44
N ALA A 462 -65.44 27.64 12.23
CA ALA A 462 -65.84 26.67 11.19
C ALA A 462 -65.67 27.20 9.76
N GLU A 463 -65.69 28.52 9.54
CA GLU A 463 -65.48 29.15 8.23
C GLU A 463 -63.99 29.29 7.84
N LYS A 464 -63.05 29.01 8.75
CA LYS A 464 -61.61 29.14 8.52
C LYS A 464 -60.96 27.78 8.32
N ASN A 465 -60.21 27.62 7.22
CA ASN A 465 -59.55 26.37 6.85
C ASN A 465 -58.54 25.84 7.88
N LEU A 466 -57.96 26.72 8.72
CA LEU A 466 -57.06 26.34 9.80
C LEU A 466 -57.05 27.44 10.88
N VAL A 467 -57.36 27.08 12.12
CA VAL A 467 -57.25 27.95 13.30
C VAL A 467 -56.42 27.20 14.34
N MET A 468 -55.31 27.80 14.77
CA MET A 468 -54.42 27.22 15.77
C MET A 468 -54.60 27.99 17.07
N ARG A 469 -55.01 27.29 18.13
CA ARG A 469 -55.30 27.86 19.45
C ARG A 469 -54.22 27.44 20.44
N ASP A 470 -53.83 28.36 21.32
CA ASP A 470 -52.88 28.11 22.43
C ASP A 470 -51.50 27.59 21.97
N PHE A 471 -50.94 28.21 20.91
CA PHE A 471 -49.58 27.93 20.47
C PHE A 471 -48.56 28.43 21.51
N THR A 472 -47.80 27.51 22.09
CA THR A 472 -46.65 27.79 22.95
C THR A 472 -45.36 27.56 22.19
N LYS A 473 -44.34 28.40 22.44
CA LYS A 473 -43.06 28.37 21.73
C LYS A 473 -42.25 27.10 22.01
#